data_AF-A0A7Y5AFD6-F1
#
_entry.id   AF-A0A7Y5AFD6-F1
#
_cell.length_a   1.000
_cell.length_b   1.000
_cell.length_c   1.000
_cell.angle_alpha   90.00
_cell.angle_beta   90.00
_cell.angle_gamma   90.00
#
_symmetry.space_group_name_H-M   'P 1'
#
loop_
_entity.id
_entity.type
_entity.pdbx_description
1 polymer ?
#
loop_
_entity_poly.entity_id
_entity_poly.type
_entity_poly.pdbx_seq_one_letter_code
_entity_poly.pdbx_strand_id
1 'polypeptide(L)'
;MTQTSPTAPDEQHLQRNLTNRHIQLIAIGGAIGTGLFMGSGKTISLAGPSIIFVYMIIGFMLFFVMRAMGELLLSNLNYKSFIDFSADLLGPWAGYFTGWTYWFCWVVTGIADVVAIAAYTQFWFPDLPQWIPALTCVGLLLSLNLVTVKMFGEMEFWFALVKIVAILGLVATGLYMVITGFTSPSGSTAQLANLWNDGGMFPNGLMGFFAGFQIAVFAFVGIELVGTTAAEAKNPERTLPRAINSIPIRIIVFYVLALIAIMAVTPWRDVVPGKSPFVELFVLAGLPAAASIINFVVLTSAASSANSGVFSTSRMLYGLSQEGDAPKAFEKLSSRSVPANGLYFSCTCLLLGAVLIYLVPNVVEAFTLVTTVSAVLFMFVWTLILLSYLKYRQNRAALHQASKYKMPGGRFMCYVCL
;
A
#
# COMPACT_ATOMS: atom_id res chain seq x y z
N MET A 1 15.72 -1.82 59.00
CA MET A 1 14.41 -2.14 58.39
C MET A 1 14.11 -1.08 57.35
N THR A 2 14.54 -1.32 56.11
CA THR A 2 14.29 -0.44 54.96
C THR A 2 13.00 -0.88 54.30
N GLN A 3 11.94 -0.10 54.47
CA GLN A 3 10.66 -0.32 53.80
C GLN A 3 10.81 0.02 52.31
N THR A 4 10.69 -1.00 51.47
CA THR A 4 10.49 -0.85 50.02
C THR A 4 9.04 -0.45 49.77
N SER A 5 8.83 0.75 49.24
CA SER A 5 7.55 1.20 48.71
C SER A 5 7.05 0.27 47.59
N PRO A 6 5.75 -0.01 47.48
CA PRO A 6 5.21 -0.82 46.38
C PRO A 6 5.30 -0.02 45.08
N THR A 7 5.90 -0.63 44.06
CA THR A 7 5.86 -0.17 42.67
C THR A 7 4.41 0.02 42.20
N ALA A 8 4.11 1.17 41.62
CA ALA A 8 2.85 1.47 40.95
C ALA A 8 2.52 0.40 39.87
N PRO A 9 1.24 0.14 39.56
CA PRO A 9 0.88 -0.86 38.56
C PRO A 9 1.41 -0.45 37.19
N ASP A 10 2.05 -1.40 36.49
CA ASP A 10 2.56 -1.26 35.12
C ASP A 10 1.55 -0.53 34.23
N GLU A 11 1.95 0.63 33.70
CA GLU A 11 1.22 1.27 32.61
C GLU A 11 1.13 0.28 31.43
N GLN A 12 -0.08 -0.02 30.99
CA GLN A 12 -0.30 -0.95 29.87
C GLN A 12 0.20 -0.34 28.56
N HIS A 13 1.48 -0.57 28.24
CA HIS A 13 2.07 -0.19 26.96
C HIS A 13 1.87 -1.30 25.91
N LEU A 14 1.72 -0.91 24.63
CA LEU A 14 1.66 -1.85 23.50
C LEU A 14 2.90 -2.75 23.48
N GLN A 15 2.71 -4.08 23.44
CA GLN A 15 3.83 -5.02 23.39
C GLN A 15 4.56 -4.97 22.04
N ARG A 16 5.89 -4.76 22.08
CA ARG A 16 6.77 -4.71 20.91
C ARG A 16 7.28 -6.10 20.52
N ASN A 17 6.42 -6.90 19.88
CA ASN A 17 6.72 -8.30 19.52
C ASN A 17 7.12 -8.53 18.05
N LEU A 18 7.30 -7.48 17.24
CA LEU A 18 7.70 -7.60 15.84
C LEU A 18 9.23 -7.68 15.69
N THR A 19 9.71 -8.67 14.94
CA THR A 19 11.14 -8.82 14.63
C THR A 19 11.54 -7.90 13.48
N ASN A 20 12.84 -7.58 13.35
CA ASN A 20 13.36 -6.80 12.21
C ASN A 20 12.98 -7.40 10.84
N ARG A 21 12.81 -8.72 10.75
CA ARG A 21 12.37 -9.39 9.51
C ARG A 21 10.89 -9.12 9.23
N HIS A 22 10.03 -9.20 10.26
CA HIS A 22 8.61 -8.85 10.12
C HIS A 22 8.46 -7.39 9.68
N ILE A 23 9.21 -6.48 10.31
CA ILE A 23 9.19 -5.05 9.97
C ILE A 23 9.54 -4.79 8.49
N GLN A 24 10.60 -5.42 7.99
CA GLN A 24 11.02 -5.24 6.60
C GLN A 24 10.02 -5.81 5.60
N LEU A 25 9.36 -6.92 5.94
CA LEU A 25 8.40 -7.56 5.05
C LEU A 25 7.03 -6.92 5.10
N ILE A 26 6.58 -6.40 6.24
CA ILE A 26 5.42 -5.49 6.31
C ILE A 26 5.67 -4.29 5.39
N ALA A 27 6.87 -3.71 5.46
CA ALA A 27 7.28 -2.61 4.60
C ALA A 27 7.38 -2.99 3.10
N ILE A 28 7.58 -4.26 2.75
CA ILE A 28 7.61 -4.72 1.35
C ILE A 28 6.20 -5.10 0.88
N GLY A 29 5.49 -5.90 1.67
CA GLY A 29 4.15 -6.42 1.38
C GLY A 29 3.08 -5.34 1.41
N GLY A 30 3.19 -4.34 2.28
CA GLY A 30 2.29 -3.19 2.32
C GLY A 30 2.42 -2.26 1.11
N ALA A 31 3.59 -2.23 0.46
CA ALA A 31 3.84 -1.45 -0.74
C ALA A 31 3.49 -2.17 -2.05
N ILE A 32 3.02 -3.43 -1.98
CA ILE A 32 2.54 -4.22 -3.12
C ILE A 32 1.11 -4.65 -2.81
N GLY A 33 0.16 -3.82 -3.25
CA GLY A 33 -1.27 -3.98 -2.98
C GLY A 33 -2.10 -4.45 -4.18
N THR A 34 -3.40 -4.48 -3.97
CA THR A 34 -4.42 -4.81 -4.98
C THR A 34 -4.39 -3.90 -6.21
N GLY A 35 -3.96 -2.64 -6.03
CA GLY A 35 -3.85 -1.66 -7.11
C GLY A 35 -3.01 -2.13 -8.29
N LEU A 36 -1.93 -2.90 -8.05
CA LEU A 36 -1.11 -3.44 -9.14
C LEU A 36 -1.84 -4.56 -9.89
N PHE A 37 -2.41 -5.53 -9.18
CA PHE A 37 -2.95 -6.73 -9.80
C PHE A 37 -4.33 -6.53 -10.44
N MET A 38 -5.21 -5.77 -9.78
CA MET A 38 -6.57 -5.49 -10.24
C MET A 38 -6.63 -4.20 -11.06
N GLY A 39 -5.86 -3.18 -10.67
CA GLY A 39 -5.87 -1.88 -11.34
C GLY A 39 -5.11 -1.86 -12.66
N SER A 40 -4.16 -2.77 -12.89
CA SER A 40 -3.30 -2.78 -14.10
C SER A 40 -4.07 -2.92 -15.41
N GLY A 41 -5.11 -3.77 -15.47
CA GLY A 41 -5.92 -3.92 -16.69
C GLY A 41 -6.59 -2.61 -17.08
N LYS A 42 -7.21 -1.94 -16.10
CA LYS A 42 -7.84 -0.64 -16.31
C LYS A 42 -6.82 0.44 -16.65
N THR A 43 -5.69 0.53 -15.96
CA THR A 43 -4.68 1.56 -16.24
C THR A 43 -4.00 1.38 -17.59
N ILE A 44 -3.69 0.15 -17.99
CA ILE A 44 -3.15 -0.14 -19.33
C ILE A 44 -4.17 0.24 -20.40
N SER A 45 -5.45 -0.07 -20.22
CA SER A 45 -6.48 0.32 -21.19
C SER A 45 -6.63 1.85 -21.36
N LEU A 46 -6.40 2.61 -20.28
CA LEU A 46 -6.53 4.07 -20.28
C LEU A 46 -5.27 4.79 -20.80
N ALA A 47 -4.09 4.38 -20.32
CA ALA A 47 -2.83 5.06 -20.62
C ALA A 47 -2.03 4.40 -21.75
N GLY A 48 -2.35 3.15 -22.10
CA GLY A 48 -1.52 2.34 -22.98
C GLY A 48 -0.11 2.16 -22.40
N PRO A 49 0.92 2.06 -23.25
CA PRO A 49 2.32 1.91 -22.83
C PRO A 49 2.86 3.06 -21.99
N SER A 50 2.25 4.26 -22.08
CA SER A 50 2.64 5.42 -21.28
C SER A 50 2.48 5.20 -19.77
N ILE A 51 1.73 4.17 -19.36
CA ILE A 51 1.59 3.76 -17.96
C ILE A 51 2.95 3.48 -17.31
N ILE A 52 3.96 3.03 -18.07
CA ILE A 52 5.32 2.83 -17.55
C ILE A 52 5.90 4.15 -17.03
N PHE A 53 5.73 5.24 -17.78
CA PHE A 53 6.19 6.56 -17.36
C PHE A 53 5.40 7.07 -16.16
N VAL A 54 4.09 6.82 -16.11
CA VAL A 54 3.25 7.18 -14.95
C VAL A 54 3.80 6.54 -13.67
N TYR A 55 4.02 5.23 -13.65
CA TYR A 55 4.58 4.53 -12.48
C TYR A 55 5.99 5.01 -12.12
N MET A 56 6.84 5.29 -13.12
CA MET A 56 8.18 5.84 -12.86
C MET A 56 8.13 7.24 -12.24
N ILE A 57 7.24 8.12 -12.73
CA ILE A 57 7.09 9.48 -12.21
C ILE A 57 6.55 9.45 -10.78
N ILE A 58 5.46 8.71 -10.53
CA ILE A 58 4.88 8.57 -9.18
C ILE A 58 5.93 8.00 -8.23
N GLY A 59 6.57 6.90 -8.63
CA GLY A 59 7.61 6.26 -7.83
C GLY A 59 8.80 7.16 -7.52
N PHE A 60 9.23 7.97 -8.49
CA PHE A 60 10.28 8.96 -8.31
C PHE A 60 9.87 10.03 -7.29
N MET A 61 8.67 10.61 -7.42
CA MET A 61 8.18 11.63 -6.49
C MET A 61 7.99 11.06 -5.08
N LEU A 62 7.38 9.88 -4.95
CA LEU A 62 7.18 9.24 -3.64
C LEU A 62 8.47 8.82 -2.97
N PHE A 63 9.51 8.45 -3.73
CA PHE A 63 10.83 8.26 -3.16
C PHE A 63 11.30 9.51 -2.40
N PHE A 64 11.09 10.70 -2.96
CA PHE A 64 11.46 11.95 -2.30
C PHE A 64 10.60 12.28 -1.08
N VAL A 65 9.29 12.02 -1.13
CA VAL A 65 8.42 12.10 0.07
C VAL A 65 8.95 11.19 1.18
N MET A 66 9.32 9.96 0.84
CA MET A 66 9.88 9.00 1.80
C MET A 66 11.26 9.45 2.31
N ARG A 67 12.10 10.05 1.46
CA ARG A 67 13.40 10.62 1.90
C ARG A 67 13.21 11.79 2.86
N ALA A 68 12.23 12.66 2.63
CA ALA A 68 11.89 13.76 3.53
C ALA A 68 11.40 13.22 4.89
N MET A 69 10.47 12.26 4.87
CA MET A 69 9.98 11.57 6.07
C MET A 69 11.11 10.89 6.84
N GLY A 70 12.00 10.18 6.14
CA GLY A 70 13.13 9.49 6.75
C GLY A 70 14.11 10.44 7.43
N GLU A 71 14.33 11.62 6.86
CA GLU A 71 15.14 12.65 7.51
C GLU A 71 14.47 13.18 8.79
N LEU A 72 13.15 13.44 8.75
CA LEU A 72 12.38 13.92 9.90
C LEU A 72 12.38 12.91 11.05
N LEU A 73 12.10 11.64 10.76
CA LEU A 73 12.08 10.57 11.77
C LEU A 73 13.46 10.35 12.41
N LEU A 74 14.56 10.55 11.68
CA LEU A 74 15.91 10.47 12.25
C LEU A 74 16.35 11.75 12.97
N SER A 75 15.64 12.86 12.77
CA SER A 75 15.96 14.12 13.47
C SER A 75 15.56 14.08 14.95
N ASN A 76 14.57 13.24 15.29
CA ASN A 76 14.14 12.99 16.66
C ASN A 76 13.53 11.59 16.77
N LEU A 77 14.24 10.67 17.42
CA LEU A 77 13.81 9.27 17.58
C LEU A 77 12.61 9.10 18.52
N ASN A 78 12.13 10.18 19.14
CA ASN A 78 10.85 10.17 19.85
C ASN A 78 9.66 10.21 18.89
N TYR A 79 9.84 10.64 17.63
CA TYR A 79 8.82 10.51 16.60
C TYR A 79 8.68 9.03 16.22
N LYS A 80 7.53 8.46 16.52
CA LYS A 80 7.14 7.09 16.16
C LYS A 80 6.36 7.07 14.86
N SER A 81 5.70 8.17 14.52
CA SER A 81 4.93 8.30 13.29
C SER A 81 5.09 9.67 12.63
N PHE A 82 4.57 9.80 11.41
CA PHE A 82 4.48 11.10 10.75
C PHE A 82 3.41 12.02 11.35
N ILE A 83 2.46 11.47 12.10
CA ILE A 83 1.49 12.27 12.87
C ILE A 83 2.26 13.07 13.94
N ASP A 84 3.19 12.43 14.64
CA ASP A 84 3.94 13.02 15.74
C ASP A 84 4.77 14.22 15.27
N PHE A 85 5.52 14.07 14.17
CA PHE A 85 6.32 15.18 13.65
C PHE A 85 5.45 16.25 13.00
N SER A 86 4.28 15.90 12.43
CA SER A 86 3.36 16.89 11.90
C SER A 86 2.73 17.71 13.01
N ALA A 87 2.38 17.08 14.14
CA ALA A 87 1.90 17.77 15.34
C ALA A 87 2.96 18.73 15.91
N ASP A 88 4.21 18.29 16.03
CA ASP A 88 5.31 19.10 16.57
C ASP A 88 5.73 20.24 15.63
N LEU A 89 5.81 19.98 14.32
CA LEU A 89 6.35 20.96 13.37
C LEU A 89 5.28 21.91 12.80
N LEU A 90 4.07 21.43 12.54
CA LEU A 90 2.98 22.22 11.95
C LEU A 90 1.92 22.66 12.98
N GLY A 91 1.91 22.03 14.16
CA GLY A 91 1.02 22.33 15.27
C GLY A 91 0.00 21.21 15.55
N PRO A 92 -0.66 21.21 16.72
CA PRO A 92 -1.57 20.13 17.15
C PRO A 92 -2.70 19.83 16.15
N TRP A 93 -3.24 20.87 15.49
CA TRP A 93 -4.28 20.71 14.46
C TRP A 93 -3.82 19.79 13.32
N ALA A 94 -2.55 19.85 12.95
CA ALA A 94 -2.00 19.04 11.87
C ALA A 94 -1.84 17.59 12.30
N GLY A 95 -1.50 17.35 13.57
CA GLY A 95 -1.54 16.01 14.18
C GLY A 95 -2.94 15.41 14.09
N TYR A 96 -3.93 16.11 14.64
CA TYR A 96 -5.35 15.72 14.59
C TYR A 96 -5.81 15.41 13.15
N PHE A 97 -5.59 16.36 12.23
CA PHE A 97 -6.02 16.24 10.84
C PHE A 97 -5.33 15.08 10.13
N THR A 98 -4.01 14.93 10.30
CA THR A 98 -3.23 13.86 9.68
C THR A 98 -3.65 12.50 10.22
N GLY A 99 -3.86 12.38 11.52
CA GLY A 99 -4.27 11.12 12.16
C GLY A 99 -5.65 10.65 11.70
N TRP A 100 -6.66 11.52 11.73
CA TRP A 100 -8.00 11.16 11.26
C TRP A 100 -8.05 10.93 9.75
N THR A 101 -7.34 11.75 8.96
CA THR A 101 -7.25 11.55 7.50
C THR A 101 -6.62 10.21 7.18
N TYR A 102 -5.48 9.89 7.79
CA TYR A 102 -4.79 8.63 7.54
C TYR A 102 -5.58 7.41 8.07
N TRP A 103 -6.35 7.55 9.16
CA TRP A 103 -7.27 6.50 9.61
C TRP A 103 -8.35 6.25 8.55
N PHE A 104 -8.97 7.33 8.06
CA PHE A 104 -9.99 7.26 7.03
C PHE A 104 -9.44 6.70 5.72
N CYS A 105 -8.22 7.07 5.31
CA CYS A 105 -7.52 6.50 4.16
C CYS A 105 -7.48 4.97 4.20
N TRP A 106 -7.12 4.40 5.36
CA TRP A 106 -7.01 2.96 5.53
C TRP A 106 -8.38 2.26 5.56
N VAL A 107 -9.41 2.91 6.10
CA VAL A 107 -10.78 2.40 5.99
C VAL A 107 -11.22 2.37 4.52
N VAL A 108 -11.04 3.46 3.77
CA VAL A 108 -11.39 3.52 2.34
C VAL A 108 -10.61 2.47 1.54
N THR A 109 -9.30 2.34 1.80
CA THR A 109 -8.45 1.32 1.14
C THR A 109 -8.93 -0.10 1.45
N GLY A 110 -9.25 -0.40 2.71
CA GLY A 110 -9.78 -1.70 3.09
C GLY A 110 -11.13 -2.02 2.43
N ILE A 111 -11.97 -1.02 2.14
CA ILE A 111 -13.19 -1.23 1.34
C ILE A 111 -12.83 -1.69 -0.07
N ALA A 112 -11.85 -1.05 -0.72
CA ALA A 112 -11.39 -1.47 -2.06
C ALA A 112 -10.82 -2.89 -2.05
N ASP A 113 -10.08 -3.26 -1.02
CA ASP A 113 -9.56 -4.62 -0.87
C ASP A 113 -10.67 -5.65 -0.64
N VAL A 114 -11.68 -5.33 0.17
CA VAL A 114 -12.84 -6.21 0.38
C VAL A 114 -13.66 -6.38 -0.90
N VAL A 115 -13.84 -5.31 -1.68
CA VAL A 115 -14.46 -5.36 -3.02
C VAL A 115 -13.66 -6.28 -3.95
N ALA A 116 -12.33 -6.15 -3.95
CA ALA A 116 -11.45 -7.01 -4.73
C ALA A 116 -11.58 -8.49 -4.29
N ILE A 117 -11.58 -8.76 -2.98
CA ILE A 117 -11.71 -10.13 -2.45
C ILE A 117 -13.06 -10.74 -2.86
N ALA A 118 -14.15 -9.99 -2.74
CA ALA A 118 -15.47 -10.45 -3.14
C ALA A 118 -15.51 -10.81 -4.63
N ALA A 119 -14.94 -9.96 -5.49
CA ALA A 119 -14.91 -10.15 -6.93
C ALA A 119 -14.06 -11.35 -7.35
N TYR A 120 -12.85 -11.49 -6.80
CA TYR A 120 -11.93 -12.56 -7.15
C TYR A 120 -12.36 -13.93 -6.61
N THR A 121 -13.14 -13.96 -5.52
CA THR A 121 -13.71 -15.21 -4.98
C THR A 121 -14.74 -15.83 -5.93
N GLN A 122 -15.42 -15.02 -6.74
CA GLN A 122 -16.38 -15.51 -7.74
C GLN A 122 -15.74 -16.37 -8.83
N PHE A 123 -14.41 -16.35 -8.97
CA PHE A 123 -13.72 -17.27 -9.87
C PHE A 123 -13.95 -18.74 -9.49
N TRP A 124 -13.92 -19.07 -8.20
CA TRP A 124 -14.18 -20.44 -7.72
C TRP A 124 -15.65 -20.66 -7.36
N PHE A 125 -16.33 -19.62 -6.89
CA PHE A 125 -17.72 -19.69 -6.44
C PHE A 125 -18.58 -18.62 -7.13
N PRO A 126 -18.91 -18.78 -8.42
CA PRO A 126 -19.62 -17.76 -9.20
C PRO A 126 -20.99 -17.39 -8.63
N ASP A 127 -21.72 -18.38 -8.12
CA ASP A 127 -23.06 -18.23 -7.57
C ASP A 127 -23.07 -17.72 -6.12
N LEU A 128 -21.89 -17.55 -5.50
CA LEU A 128 -21.78 -17.08 -4.12
C LEU A 128 -22.07 -15.57 -4.06
N PRO A 129 -23.07 -15.14 -3.26
CA PRO A 129 -23.33 -13.72 -3.07
C PRO A 129 -22.11 -12.98 -2.52
N GLN A 130 -21.75 -11.85 -3.12
CA GLN A 130 -20.53 -11.08 -2.81
C GLN A 130 -20.42 -10.59 -1.34
N TRP A 131 -21.54 -10.45 -0.62
CA TRP A 131 -21.53 -10.11 0.81
C TRP A 131 -20.90 -11.20 1.69
N ILE A 132 -20.98 -12.48 1.27
CA ILE A 132 -20.44 -13.61 2.04
C ILE A 132 -18.91 -13.55 2.11
N PRO A 133 -18.16 -13.51 0.99
CA PRO A 133 -16.71 -13.38 1.04
C PRO A 133 -16.27 -12.06 1.68
N ALA A 134 -17.02 -10.97 1.49
CA ALA A 134 -16.73 -9.70 2.15
C ALA A 134 -16.83 -9.79 3.69
N LEU A 135 -17.94 -10.31 4.21
CA LEU A 135 -18.16 -10.50 5.65
C LEU A 135 -17.16 -11.49 6.24
N THR A 136 -16.92 -12.59 5.53
CA THR A 136 -15.95 -13.62 5.95
C THR A 136 -14.55 -13.03 6.04
N CYS A 137 -14.13 -12.24 5.05
CA CYS A 137 -12.84 -11.56 5.06
C CYS A 137 -12.70 -10.65 6.28
N VAL A 138 -13.64 -9.73 6.49
CA VAL A 138 -13.56 -8.79 7.62
C VAL A 138 -13.61 -9.53 8.96
N GLY A 139 -14.46 -10.56 9.08
CA GLY A 139 -14.55 -11.38 10.29
C GLY A 139 -13.26 -12.14 10.59
N LEU A 140 -12.60 -12.69 9.56
CA LEU A 140 -11.29 -13.33 9.67
C LEU A 140 -10.23 -12.31 10.11
N LEU A 141 -10.15 -11.15 9.46
CA LEU A 141 -9.18 -10.10 9.79
C LEU A 141 -9.38 -9.59 11.23
N LEU A 142 -10.62 -9.34 11.64
CA LEU A 142 -10.97 -8.95 13.00
C LEU A 142 -10.50 -10.00 14.01
N SER A 143 -10.83 -11.27 13.77
CA SER A 143 -10.46 -12.38 14.64
C SER A 143 -8.95 -12.52 14.76
N LEU A 144 -8.23 -12.44 13.64
CA LEU A 144 -6.78 -12.55 13.59
C LEU A 144 -6.11 -11.41 14.37
N ASN A 145 -6.59 -10.17 14.20
CA ASN A 145 -6.06 -9.00 14.89
C ASN A 145 -6.37 -8.99 16.40
N LEU A 146 -7.42 -9.69 16.85
CA LEU A 146 -7.73 -9.88 18.28
C LEU A 146 -6.92 -11.01 18.94
N VAL A 147 -6.34 -11.93 18.16
CA VAL A 147 -5.64 -13.10 18.72
C VAL A 147 -4.22 -12.76 19.15
N THR A 148 -3.32 -12.39 18.23
CA THR A 148 -1.97 -11.96 18.59
C THR A 148 -1.31 -11.12 17.50
N VAL A 149 -0.54 -10.10 17.90
CA VAL A 149 0.34 -9.31 17.01
C VAL A 149 1.43 -10.17 16.36
N LYS A 150 1.78 -11.32 16.95
CA LYS A 150 2.77 -12.23 16.40
C LYS A 150 2.27 -12.97 15.16
N MET A 151 1.01 -13.43 15.17
CA MET A 151 0.40 -14.07 13.98
C MET A 151 0.30 -13.09 12.81
N PHE A 152 0.06 -11.81 13.08
CA PHE A 152 0.07 -10.76 12.05
C PHE A 152 1.40 -10.73 11.28
N GLY A 153 2.54 -10.67 11.98
CA GLY A 153 3.86 -10.59 11.33
C GLY A 153 4.22 -11.82 10.50
N GLU A 154 3.84 -13.01 10.95
CA GLU A 154 4.06 -14.27 10.23
C GLU A 154 3.17 -14.38 8.97
N MET A 155 1.90 -13.97 9.05
CA MET A 155 1.02 -13.97 7.87
C MET A 155 1.51 -12.99 6.80
N GLU A 156 1.92 -11.78 7.20
CA GLU A 156 2.47 -10.80 6.27
C GLU A 156 3.76 -11.29 5.61
N PHE A 157 4.60 -12.07 6.31
CA PHE A 157 5.76 -12.73 5.72
C PHE A 157 5.32 -13.62 4.54
N TRP A 158 4.35 -14.50 4.76
CA TRP A 158 3.89 -15.43 3.73
C TRP A 158 3.17 -14.72 2.59
N PHE A 159 2.30 -13.75 2.89
CA PHE A 159 1.59 -12.98 1.88
C PHE A 159 2.54 -12.14 1.01
N ALA A 160 3.56 -11.51 1.60
CA ALA A 160 4.58 -10.79 0.84
C ALA A 160 5.39 -11.74 -0.06
N LEU A 161 5.75 -12.93 0.44
CA LEU A 161 6.50 -13.90 -0.34
C LEU A 161 5.72 -14.38 -1.58
N VAL A 162 4.43 -14.71 -1.42
CA VAL A 162 3.55 -15.12 -2.51
C VAL A 162 3.49 -14.06 -3.61
N LYS A 163 3.34 -12.78 -3.23
CA LYS A 163 3.33 -11.64 -4.17
C LYS A 163 4.64 -11.52 -4.94
N ILE A 164 5.77 -11.56 -4.24
CA ILE A 164 7.10 -11.40 -4.85
C ILE A 164 7.37 -12.52 -5.85
N VAL A 165 7.11 -13.78 -5.46
CA VAL A 165 7.30 -14.94 -6.34
C VAL A 165 6.43 -14.83 -7.58
N ALA A 166 5.16 -14.42 -7.44
CA ALA A 166 4.26 -14.26 -8.58
C ALA A 166 4.74 -13.19 -9.57
N ILE A 167 5.21 -12.04 -9.07
CA ILE A 167 5.70 -10.96 -9.94
C ILE A 167 7.01 -11.35 -10.65
N LEU A 168 7.97 -11.94 -9.91
CA LEU A 168 9.21 -12.42 -10.51
C LEU A 168 8.96 -13.53 -11.54
N GLY A 169 8.04 -14.45 -11.23
CA GLY A 169 7.58 -15.47 -12.17
C GLY A 169 6.99 -14.86 -13.43
N LEU A 170 6.15 -13.82 -13.29
CA LEU A 170 5.54 -13.15 -14.43
C LEU A 170 6.59 -12.50 -15.34
N VAL A 171 7.55 -11.79 -14.76
CA VAL A 171 8.62 -11.13 -15.52
C VAL A 171 9.46 -12.19 -16.25
N ALA A 172 9.80 -13.29 -15.58
CA ALA A 172 10.55 -14.38 -16.19
C ALA A 172 9.77 -15.06 -17.33
N THR A 173 8.48 -15.34 -17.13
CA THR A 173 7.61 -15.95 -18.15
C THR A 173 7.43 -15.01 -19.34
N GLY A 174 7.15 -13.72 -19.12
CA GLY A 174 7.01 -12.76 -20.21
C GLY A 174 8.30 -12.61 -21.01
N LEU A 175 9.46 -12.55 -20.34
CA LEU A 175 10.75 -12.52 -21.01
C LEU A 175 10.99 -13.79 -21.84
N TYR A 176 10.68 -14.96 -21.30
CA TYR A 176 10.78 -16.23 -22.02
C TYR A 176 9.90 -16.26 -23.28
N MET A 177 8.65 -15.80 -23.18
CA MET A 177 7.72 -15.73 -24.32
C MET A 177 8.22 -14.76 -25.41
N VAL A 178 8.82 -13.64 -25.03
CA VAL A 178 9.43 -12.69 -25.97
C VAL A 178 10.67 -13.29 -26.64
N ILE A 179 11.55 -13.97 -25.89
CA ILE A 179 12.77 -14.59 -26.46
C ILE A 179 12.44 -15.73 -27.42
N THR A 180 11.41 -16.52 -27.10
CA THR A 180 10.96 -17.64 -27.93
C THR A 180 10.08 -17.23 -29.10
N GLY A 181 9.70 -15.94 -29.20
CA GLY A 181 8.82 -15.44 -30.25
C GLY A 181 7.43 -16.05 -30.19
N PHE A 182 6.90 -16.27 -28.99
CA PHE A 182 5.59 -16.87 -28.77
C PHE A 182 4.50 -16.09 -29.51
N THR A 183 3.64 -16.78 -30.26
CA THR A 183 2.44 -16.18 -30.86
C THR A 183 1.20 -16.61 -30.09
N SER A 184 0.48 -15.62 -29.59
CA SER A 184 -0.79 -15.84 -28.90
C SER A 184 -1.84 -16.45 -29.82
N PRO A 185 -2.86 -17.15 -29.27
CA PRO A 185 -3.97 -17.67 -30.07
C PRO A 185 -4.74 -16.61 -30.87
N SER A 186 -4.68 -15.33 -30.44
CA SER A 186 -5.27 -14.20 -31.15
C SER A 186 -4.40 -13.67 -32.31
N GLY A 187 -3.23 -14.26 -32.56
CA GLY A 187 -2.33 -13.91 -33.65
C GLY A 187 -1.28 -12.84 -33.32
N SER A 188 -1.32 -12.27 -32.11
CA SER A 188 -0.30 -11.31 -31.65
C SER A 188 0.98 -12.05 -31.21
N THR A 189 2.13 -11.71 -31.79
CA THR A 189 3.43 -12.25 -31.40
C THR A 189 4.03 -11.45 -30.25
N ALA A 190 4.56 -12.14 -29.24
CA ALA A 190 5.25 -11.56 -28.10
C ALA A 190 6.57 -10.95 -28.56
N GLN A 191 6.69 -9.63 -28.44
CA GLN A 191 7.87 -8.87 -28.82
C GLN A 191 7.89 -7.54 -28.06
N LEU A 192 9.09 -7.04 -27.75
CA LEU A 192 9.23 -5.76 -27.07
C LEU A 192 8.63 -4.60 -27.87
N ALA A 193 8.58 -4.73 -29.20
CA ALA A 193 8.01 -3.72 -30.07
C ALA A 193 6.49 -3.50 -29.88
N ASN A 194 5.78 -4.44 -29.23
CA ASN A 194 4.37 -4.24 -28.86
C ASN A 194 4.15 -3.06 -27.89
N LEU A 195 5.23 -2.56 -27.24
CA LEU A 195 5.16 -1.35 -26.45
C LEU A 195 5.00 -0.06 -27.27
N TRP A 196 5.35 -0.05 -28.56
CA TRP A 196 5.31 1.18 -29.37
C TRP A 196 4.77 1.02 -30.78
N ASN A 197 4.57 -0.20 -31.27
CA ASN A 197 4.09 -0.43 -32.64
C ASN A 197 2.64 0.04 -32.89
N ASP A 198 1.86 0.19 -31.83
CA ASP A 198 0.42 0.44 -31.90
C ASP A 198 0.06 1.87 -31.49
N GLY A 199 0.61 2.85 -32.21
CA GLY A 199 0.40 4.28 -31.93
C GLY A 199 1.46 4.91 -31.04
N GLY A 200 2.64 4.30 -30.92
CA GLY A 200 3.74 4.79 -30.09
C GLY A 200 3.53 4.57 -28.60
N MET A 201 4.30 5.28 -27.77
CA MET A 201 4.18 5.15 -26.32
C MET A 201 2.95 5.86 -25.73
N PHE A 202 2.34 6.80 -26.46
CA PHE A 202 1.20 7.62 -26.00
C PHE A 202 -0.02 7.46 -26.94
N PRO A 203 -0.55 6.25 -27.13
CA PRO A 203 -1.59 5.99 -28.12
C PRO A 203 -2.93 6.68 -27.79
N ASN A 204 -3.21 6.86 -26.49
CA ASN A 204 -4.41 7.58 -26.00
C ASN A 204 -4.13 9.06 -25.72
N GLY A 205 -3.01 9.60 -26.24
CA GLY A 205 -2.58 10.98 -26.03
C GLY A 205 -2.27 11.33 -24.57
N LEU A 206 -2.12 12.64 -24.31
CA LEU A 206 -1.82 13.14 -22.96
C LEU A 206 -2.97 12.92 -21.98
N MET A 207 -4.22 12.94 -22.45
CA MET A 207 -5.39 12.70 -21.60
C MET A 207 -5.37 11.29 -21.02
N GLY A 208 -5.09 10.27 -21.85
CA GLY A 208 -4.96 8.88 -21.39
C GLY A 208 -3.79 8.69 -20.43
N PHE A 209 -2.65 9.35 -20.72
CA PHE A 209 -1.49 9.37 -19.82
C PHE A 209 -1.86 9.91 -18.43
N PHE A 210 -2.53 11.06 -18.34
CA PHE A 210 -2.99 11.62 -17.07
C PHE A 210 -4.07 10.77 -16.39
N ALA A 211 -4.98 10.15 -17.14
CA ALA A 211 -5.98 9.23 -16.59
C ALA A 211 -5.33 8.01 -15.90
N GLY A 212 -4.15 7.58 -16.36
CA GLY A 212 -3.38 6.52 -15.72
C GLY A 212 -2.90 6.85 -14.30
N PHE A 213 -2.69 8.13 -13.97
CA PHE A 213 -2.17 8.53 -12.64
C PHE A 213 -3.11 8.17 -11.51
N GLN A 214 -4.42 8.34 -11.70
CA GLN A 214 -5.42 8.15 -10.65
C GLN A 214 -5.30 6.76 -9.99
N ILE A 215 -5.39 5.69 -10.78
CA ILE A 215 -5.31 4.32 -10.26
C ILE A 215 -3.86 3.93 -9.97
N ALA A 216 -2.88 4.46 -10.73
CA ALA A 216 -1.47 4.17 -10.47
C ALA A 216 -1.03 4.72 -9.09
N VAL A 217 -1.46 5.91 -8.68
CA VAL A 217 -1.16 6.49 -7.36
C VAL A 217 -1.67 5.57 -6.24
N PHE A 218 -2.87 5.02 -6.38
CA PHE A 218 -3.41 4.06 -5.42
C PHE A 218 -2.51 2.83 -5.26
N ALA A 219 -1.85 2.36 -6.33
CA ALA A 219 -0.96 1.22 -6.25
C ALA A 219 0.28 1.46 -5.36
N PHE A 220 0.64 2.72 -5.08
CA PHE A 220 1.74 3.07 -4.18
C PHE A 220 1.32 3.34 -2.73
N VAL A 221 0.02 3.30 -2.44
CA VAL A 221 -0.49 3.41 -1.07
C VAL A 221 0.15 2.36 -0.17
N GLY A 222 0.51 2.74 1.06
CA GLY A 222 1.20 1.86 2.00
C GLY A 222 2.72 1.98 1.93
N ILE A 223 3.29 2.74 0.98
CA ILE A 223 4.74 2.97 0.94
C ILE A 223 5.24 3.72 2.18
N GLU A 224 4.42 4.59 2.77
CA GLU A 224 4.70 5.31 4.01
C GLU A 224 4.80 4.40 5.24
N LEU A 225 4.18 3.21 5.21
CA LEU A 225 4.36 2.20 6.27
C LEU A 225 5.82 1.76 6.39
N VAL A 226 6.59 1.84 5.30
CA VAL A 226 8.05 1.60 5.33
C VAL A 226 8.72 2.53 6.34
N GLY A 227 8.29 3.79 6.39
CA GLY A 227 8.87 4.80 7.28
C GLY A 227 8.53 4.58 8.74
N THR A 228 7.24 4.44 9.05
CA THR A 228 6.76 4.24 10.43
C THR A 228 7.30 2.94 11.00
N THR A 229 7.22 1.84 10.26
CA THR A 229 7.67 0.54 10.75
C THR A 229 9.19 0.49 10.91
N ALA A 230 9.96 1.15 10.03
CA ALA A 230 11.41 1.21 10.16
C ALA A 230 11.88 2.16 11.28
N ALA A 231 11.07 3.16 11.66
CA ALA A 231 11.33 3.99 12.84
C ALA A 231 11.16 3.21 14.15
N GLU A 232 10.29 2.19 14.16
CA GLU A 232 10.11 1.29 15.32
C GLU A 232 11.18 0.16 15.41
N ALA A 233 12.08 0.05 14.44
CA ALA A 233 13.10 -0.99 14.42
C ALA A 233 14.14 -0.80 15.55
N LYS A 234 14.84 -1.88 15.94
CA LYS A 234 15.88 -1.83 16.99
C LYS A 234 17.01 -0.83 16.69
N ASN A 235 17.29 -0.56 15.42
CA ASN A 235 18.29 0.40 14.98
C ASN A 235 17.74 1.23 13.81
N PRO A 236 16.93 2.27 14.09
CA PRO A 236 16.27 3.09 13.06
C PRO A 236 17.26 3.78 12.14
N GLU A 237 18.40 4.23 12.67
CA GLU A 237 19.45 4.94 11.92
C GLU A 237 20.02 4.12 10.76
N ARG A 238 19.99 2.78 10.84
CA ARG A 238 20.42 1.90 9.75
C ARG A 238 19.25 1.33 8.97
N THR A 239 18.16 0.96 9.65
CA THR A 239 17.02 0.29 9.02
C THR A 239 16.24 1.22 8.12
N LEU A 240 15.97 2.45 8.58
CA LEU A 240 15.16 3.42 7.85
C LEU A 240 15.82 3.86 6.53
N PRO A 241 17.11 4.25 6.50
CA PRO A 241 17.79 4.57 5.23
C PRO A 241 17.80 3.42 4.23
N ARG A 242 18.06 2.19 4.71
CA ARG A 242 18.08 1.00 3.83
C ARG A 242 16.72 0.71 3.24
N ALA A 243 15.67 0.81 4.05
CA ALA A 243 14.31 0.54 3.61
C ALA A 243 13.86 1.55 2.55
N ILE A 244 14.03 2.85 2.80
CA ILE A 244 13.67 3.91 1.86
C ILE A 244 14.54 3.85 0.59
N ASN A 245 15.85 3.66 0.70
CA ASN A 245 16.73 3.59 -0.48
C ASN A 245 16.47 2.34 -1.35
N SER A 246 15.76 1.33 -0.84
CA SER A 246 15.36 0.17 -1.64
C SER A 246 14.10 0.42 -2.48
N ILE A 247 13.36 1.50 -2.22
CA ILE A 247 12.10 1.83 -2.92
C ILE A 247 12.27 1.89 -4.45
N PRO A 248 13.26 2.62 -5.03
CA PRO A 248 13.39 2.69 -6.49
C PRO A 248 13.56 1.32 -7.15
N ILE A 249 14.33 0.43 -6.53
CA ILE A 249 14.53 -0.94 -7.03
C ILE A 249 13.20 -1.71 -7.02
N ARG A 250 12.42 -1.59 -5.94
CA ARG A 250 11.08 -2.22 -5.85
C ARG A 250 10.14 -1.71 -6.92
N ILE A 251 10.18 -0.41 -7.23
CA ILE A 251 9.36 0.20 -8.27
C ILE A 251 9.71 -0.38 -9.63
N ILE A 252 11.00 -0.43 -9.96
CA ILE A 252 11.46 -0.98 -11.24
C ILE A 252 11.05 -2.46 -11.34
N VAL A 253 11.36 -3.27 -10.33
CA VAL A 253 11.14 -4.72 -10.39
C VAL A 253 9.66 -5.08 -10.37
N PHE A 254 8.88 -4.51 -9.43
CA PHE A 254 7.51 -4.95 -9.21
C PHE A 254 6.49 -4.29 -10.11
N TYR A 255 6.75 -3.06 -10.58
CA TYR A 255 5.82 -2.31 -11.38
C TYR A 255 6.28 -2.23 -12.84
N VAL A 256 7.45 -1.62 -13.07
CA VAL A 256 7.89 -1.31 -14.43
C VAL A 256 8.16 -2.57 -15.25
N LEU A 257 8.97 -3.50 -14.73
CA LEU A 257 9.30 -4.73 -15.45
C LEU A 257 8.08 -5.63 -15.65
N ALA A 258 7.17 -5.68 -14.66
CA ALA A 258 5.93 -6.44 -14.79
C ALA A 258 5.04 -5.88 -15.91
N LEU A 259 4.85 -4.56 -15.97
CA LEU A 259 4.06 -3.90 -17.01
C LEU A 259 4.70 -4.05 -18.40
N ILE A 260 6.03 -3.93 -18.50
CA ILE A 260 6.76 -4.17 -19.75
C ILE A 260 6.55 -5.62 -20.20
N ALA A 261 6.70 -6.59 -19.31
CA ALA A 261 6.53 -8.01 -19.63
C ALA A 261 5.10 -8.30 -20.12
N ILE A 262 4.09 -7.76 -19.44
CA ILE A 262 2.67 -7.87 -19.83
C ILE A 262 2.46 -7.30 -21.24
N MET A 263 2.87 -6.06 -21.49
CA MET A 263 2.60 -5.38 -22.76
C MET A 263 3.46 -5.89 -23.92
N ALA A 264 4.63 -6.47 -23.63
CA ALA A 264 5.45 -7.13 -24.64
C ALA A 264 4.79 -8.44 -25.13
N VAL A 265 4.12 -9.17 -24.24
CA VAL A 265 3.41 -10.42 -24.58
C VAL A 265 2.04 -10.14 -25.18
N THR A 266 1.24 -9.32 -24.50
CA THR A 266 -0.12 -8.95 -24.90
C THR A 266 -0.13 -7.47 -25.26
N PRO A 267 -0.26 -7.10 -26.55
CA PRO A 267 -0.37 -5.70 -26.96
C PRO A 267 -1.42 -4.96 -26.13
N TRP A 268 -1.14 -3.71 -25.79
CA TRP A 268 -1.96 -2.94 -24.84
C TRP A 268 -3.44 -2.83 -25.26
N ARG A 269 -3.73 -2.87 -26.57
CA ARG A 269 -5.09 -2.86 -27.16
C ARG A 269 -5.90 -4.13 -26.86
N ASP A 270 -5.21 -5.25 -26.63
CA ASP A 270 -5.80 -6.56 -26.40
C ASP A 270 -6.02 -6.80 -24.89
N VAL A 271 -5.53 -5.89 -24.03
CA VAL A 271 -5.69 -5.95 -22.58
C VAL A 271 -7.11 -5.56 -22.19
N VAL A 272 -7.84 -6.50 -21.56
CA VAL A 272 -9.23 -6.29 -21.14
C VAL A 272 -9.28 -5.56 -19.79
N PRO A 273 -9.95 -4.40 -19.68
CA PRO A 273 -9.95 -3.59 -18.45
C PRO A 273 -10.45 -4.30 -17.19
N GLY A 274 -11.38 -5.26 -17.36
CA GLY A 274 -12.02 -6.01 -16.27
C GLY A 274 -11.35 -7.32 -15.90
N LYS A 275 -10.25 -7.69 -16.57
CA LYS A 275 -9.47 -8.90 -16.26
C LYS A 275 -8.08 -8.49 -15.78
N SER A 276 -7.49 -9.33 -14.94
CA SER A 276 -6.12 -9.10 -14.49
C SER A 276 -5.15 -9.53 -15.60
N PRO A 277 -4.33 -8.61 -16.14
CA PRO A 277 -3.32 -8.95 -17.14
C PRO A 277 -2.27 -9.93 -16.60
N PHE A 278 -2.09 -9.94 -15.27
CA PHE A 278 -1.25 -10.92 -14.57
C PHE A 278 -1.79 -12.34 -14.77
N VAL A 279 -3.10 -12.54 -14.64
CA VAL A 279 -3.73 -13.85 -14.86
C VAL A 279 -3.58 -14.26 -16.32
N GLU A 280 -3.88 -13.34 -17.25
CA GLU A 280 -3.90 -13.63 -18.68
C GLU A 280 -2.54 -14.05 -19.22
N LEU A 281 -1.46 -13.41 -18.79
CA LEU A 281 -0.10 -13.78 -19.24
C LEU A 281 0.23 -15.24 -18.92
N PHE A 282 -0.08 -15.71 -17.70
CA PHE A 282 0.20 -17.10 -17.33
C PHE A 282 -0.76 -18.10 -18.01
N VAL A 283 -2.00 -17.69 -18.29
CA VAL A 283 -2.92 -18.50 -19.10
C VAL A 283 -2.37 -18.69 -20.51
N LEU A 284 -1.86 -17.61 -21.13
CA LEU A 284 -1.22 -17.68 -22.45
C LEU A 284 0.05 -18.53 -22.46
N ALA A 285 0.81 -18.54 -21.37
CA ALA A 285 1.98 -19.40 -21.19
C ALA A 285 1.64 -20.90 -21.05
N GLY A 286 0.35 -21.28 -21.05
CA GLY A 286 -0.10 -22.67 -21.05
C GLY A 286 -0.13 -23.33 -19.67
N LEU A 287 -0.08 -22.54 -18.58
CA LEU A 287 -0.22 -23.05 -17.22
C LEU A 287 -1.72 -23.31 -16.92
N PRO A 288 -2.17 -24.59 -16.80
CA PRO A 288 -3.60 -24.90 -16.66
C PRO A 288 -4.20 -24.35 -15.37
N ALA A 289 -3.40 -24.24 -14.31
CA ALA A 289 -3.79 -23.69 -13.02
C ALA A 289 -3.46 -22.18 -12.88
N ALA A 290 -2.98 -21.51 -13.93
CA ALA A 290 -2.57 -20.10 -13.91
C ALA A 290 -3.62 -19.18 -13.31
N ALA A 291 -4.86 -19.29 -13.81
CA ALA A 291 -5.96 -18.46 -13.35
C ALA A 291 -6.22 -18.65 -11.85
N SER A 292 -6.27 -19.90 -11.37
CA SER A 292 -6.45 -20.18 -9.95
C SER A 292 -5.29 -19.68 -9.10
N ILE A 293 -4.04 -19.88 -9.53
CA ILE A 293 -2.84 -19.46 -8.78
C ILE A 293 -2.80 -17.94 -8.67
N ILE A 294 -3.01 -17.21 -9.77
CA ILE A 294 -2.93 -15.75 -9.74
C ILE A 294 -4.13 -15.15 -9.03
N ASN A 295 -5.35 -15.67 -9.20
CA ASN A 295 -6.48 -15.24 -8.38
C ASN A 295 -6.18 -15.42 -6.89
N PHE A 296 -5.52 -16.52 -6.50
CA PHE A 296 -5.10 -16.74 -5.12
C PHE A 296 -4.05 -15.70 -4.67
N VAL A 297 -3.06 -15.40 -5.52
CA VAL A 297 -2.08 -14.32 -5.27
C VAL A 297 -2.80 -12.99 -5.05
N VAL A 298 -3.78 -12.62 -5.89
CA VAL A 298 -4.53 -11.37 -5.72
C VAL A 298 -5.32 -11.36 -4.42
N LEU A 299 -6.00 -12.46 -4.06
CA LEU A 299 -6.71 -12.58 -2.79
C LEU A 299 -5.76 -12.41 -1.59
N THR A 300 -4.59 -13.06 -1.60
CA THR A 300 -3.60 -12.89 -0.52
C THR A 300 -3.02 -11.48 -0.46
N SER A 301 -2.86 -10.83 -1.63
CA SER A 301 -2.43 -9.43 -1.72
C SER A 301 -3.46 -8.49 -1.08
N ALA A 302 -4.74 -8.66 -1.42
CA ALA A 302 -5.85 -7.91 -0.86
C ALA A 302 -6.01 -8.14 0.64
N ALA A 303 -5.95 -9.40 1.08
CA ALA A 303 -6.05 -9.75 2.49
C ALA A 303 -4.90 -9.13 3.30
N SER A 304 -3.67 -9.15 2.79
CA SER A 304 -2.50 -8.50 3.40
C SER A 304 -2.65 -6.99 3.53
N SER A 305 -3.14 -6.32 2.48
CA SER A 305 -3.36 -4.86 2.52
C SER A 305 -4.48 -4.48 3.50
N ALA A 306 -5.63 -5.17 3.43
CA ALA A 306 -6.74 -4.99 4.36
C ALA A 306 -6.33 -5.27 5.81
N ASN A 307 -5.55 -6.32 6.05
CA ASN A 307 -5.01 -6.66 7.36
C ASN A 307 -4.10 -5.56 7.91
N SER A 308 -3.19 -5.03 7.08
CA SER A 308 -2.31 -3.92 7.43
C SER A 308 -3.09 -2.64 7.76
N GLY A 309 -4.17 -2.35 7.02
CA GLY A 309 -5.05 -1.22 7.28
C GLY A 309 -5.84 -1.36 8.59
N VAL A 310 -6.46 -2.51 8.81
CA VAL A 310 -7.20 -2.84 10.05
C VAL A 310 -6.27 -2.77 11.28
N PHE A 311 -5.06 -3.32 11.15
CA PHE A 311 -4.03 -3.25 12.18
C PHE A 311 -3.58 -1.81 12.48
N SER A 312 -3.33 -1.01 11.44
CA SER A 312 -2.87 0.38 11.57
C SER A 312 -3.95 1.27 12.18
N THR A 313 -5.18 1.19 11.67
CA THR A 313 -6.31 2.02 12.12
C THR A 313 -6.62 1.85 13.61
N SER A 314 -6.56 0.62 14.13
CA SER A 314 -6.81 0.36 15.55
C SER A 314 -5.80 1.07 16.47
N ARG A 315 -4.50 1.08 16.11
CA ARG A 315 -3.45 1.78 16.87
C ARG A 315 -3.52 3.28 16.71
N MET A 316 -3.88 3.75 15.53
CA MET A 316 -4.02 5.18 15.31
C MET A 316 -5.16 5.77 16.15
N LEU A 317 -6.31 5.09 16.22
CA LEU A 317 -7.40 5.52 17.10
C LEU A 317 -6.98 5.49 18.57
N TYR A 318 -6.22 4.48 18.98
CA TYR A 318 -5.64 4.43 20.33
C TYR A 318 -4.72 5.62 20.60
N GLY A 319 -3.80 5.94 19.67
CA GLY A 319 -2.89 7.09 19.77
C GLY A 319 -3.63 8.43 19.83
N LEU A 320 -4.57 8.65 18.91
CA LEU A 320 -5.42 9.85 18.93
C LEU A 320 -6.20 9.99 20.23
N SER A 321 -6.70 8.88 20.78
CA SER A 321 -7.45 8.94 22.04
C SER A 321 -6.57 9.34 23.23
N GLN A 322 -5.33 8.82 23.30
CA GLN A 322 -4.35 9.19 24.33
C GLN A 322 -3.97 10.68 24.28
N GLU A 323 -4.01 11.29 23.10
CA GLU A 323 -3.77 12.73 22.91
C GLU A 323 -5.02 13.60 23.18
N GLY A 324 -6.17 12.98 23.47
CA GLY A 324 -7.45 13.67 23.67
C GLY A 324 -8.21 14.00 22.39
N ASP A 325 -7.70 13.55 21.24
CA ASP A 325 -8.17 13.83 19.88
C ASP A 325 -9.17 12.79 19.35
N ALA A 326 -9.47 11.75 20.14
CA ALA A 326 -10.52 10.79 19.88
C ALA A 326 -11.23 10.35 21.19
N PRO A 327 -12.43 9.76 21.12
CA PRO A 327 -13.15 9.30 22.31
C PRO A 327 -12.31 8.37 23.21
N LYS A 328 -12.33 8.61 24.52
CA LYS A 328 -11.63 7.78 25.54
C LYS A 328 -11.94 6.29 25.50
N ALA A 329 -13.05 5.91 24.87
CA ALA A 329 -13.38 4.51 24.62
C ALA A 329 -12.29 3.78 23.81
N PHE A 330 -11.56 4.48 22.93
CA PHE A 330 -10.49 3.90 22.11
C PHE A 330 -9.17 3.68 22.87
N GLU A 331 -8.99 4.29 24.04
CA GLU A 331 -7.82 4.08 24.92
C GLU A 331 -7.88 2.71 25.62
N LYS A 332 -9.03 2.03 25.64
CA LYS A 332 -9.19 0.76 26.34
C LYS A 332 -8.52 -0.37 25.58
N LEU A 333 -7.52 -1.00 26.22
CA LEU A 333 -6.89 -2.23 25.74
C LEU A 333 -7.67 -3.46 26.22
N SER A 334 -7.69 -4.50 25.39
CA SER A 334 -8.18 -5.83 25.76
C SER A 334 -7.19 -6.55 26.69
N SER A 335 -7.59 -7.70 27.24
CA SER A 335 -6.72 -8.57 28.05
C SER A 335 -5.46 -9.07 27.30
N ARG A 336 -5.42 -8.91 25.98
CA ARG A 336 -4.28 -9.25 25.11
C ARG A 336 -3.49 -8.01 24.64
N SER A 337 -3.70 -6.86 25.28
CA SER A 337 -3.04 -5.59 24.96
C SER A 337 -3.31 -5.07 23.53
N VAL A 338 -4.49 -5.38 22.98
CA VAL A 338 -4.95 -4.92 21.66
C VAL A 338 -6.06 -3.86 21.84
N PRO A 339 -6.04 -2.72 21.10
CA PRO A 339 -7.09 -1.70 21.12
C PRO A 339 -8.36 -2.19 20.40
N ALA A 340 -9.12 -3.06 21.06
CA ALA A 340 -10.24 -3.79 20.46
C ALA A 340 -11.39 -2.87 20.02
N ASN A 341 -11.67 -1.80 20.76
CA ASN A 341 -12.76 -0.88 20.40
C ASN A 341 -12.50 -0.16 19.07
N GLY A 342 -11.25 0.28 18.85
CA GLY A 342 -10.85 0.89 17.59
C GLY A 342 -10.93 -0.12 16.44
N LEU A 343 -10.58 -1.37 16.70
CA LEU A 343 -10.68 -2.46 15.74
C LEU A 343 -12.14 -2.76 15.34
N TYR A 344 -13.04 -2.91 16.31
CA TYR A 344 -14.48 -3.11 16.03
C TYR A 344 -15.07 -1.94 15.24
N PHE A 345 -14.71 -0.71 15.59
CA PHE A 345 -15.18 0.49 14.90
C PHE A 345 -14.70 0.51 13.44
N SER A 346 -13.39 0.33 13.20
CA SER A 346 -12.83 0.26 11.85
C SER A 346 -13.47 -0.86 11.02
N CYS A 347 -13.61 -2.08 11.58
CA CYS A 347 -14.24 -3.20 10.88
C CYS A 347 -15.71 -2.94 10.55
N THR A 348 -16.44 -2.25 11.43
CA THR A 348 -17.83 -1.86 11.16
C THR A 348 -17.90 -0.86 10.01
N CYS A 349 -17.02 0.15 10.00
CA CYS A 349 -16.94 1.10 8.88
C CYS A 349 -16.57 0.41 7.56
N LEU A 350 -15.66 -0.57 7.59
CA LEU A 350 -15.31 -1.39 6.43
C LEU A 350 -16.51 -2.17 5.89
N LEU A 351 -17.29 -2.81 6.77
CA LEU A 351 -18.49 -3.56 6.37
C LEU A 351 -19.59 -2.65 5.81
N LEU A 352 -19.80 -1.48 6.42
CA LEU A 352 -20.72 -0.46 5.89
C LEU A 352 -20.27 0.01 4.52
N GLY A 353 -18.97 0.22 4.35
CA GLY A 353 -18.39 0.56 3.06
C GLY A 353 -18.53 -0.55 2.02
N ALA A 354 -18.45 -1.82 2.41
CA ALA A 354 -18.68 -2.95 1.50
C ALA A 354 -20.11 -2.99 0.93
N VAL A 355 -21.08 -2.27 1.51
CA VAL A 355 -22.41 -2.08 0.91
C VAL A 355 -22.33 -1.37 -0.46
N LEU A 356 -21.25 -0.62 -0.73
CA LEU A 356 -21.00 -0.04 -2.07
C LEU A 356 -21.05 -1.07 -3.19
N ILE A 357 -20.71 -2.34 -2.90
CA ILE A 357 -20.78 -3.44 -3.86
C ILE A 357 -22.19 -3.60 -4.44
N TYR A 358 -23.23 -3.32 -3.66
CA TYR A 358 -24.64 -3.43 -4.10
C TYR A 358 -25.19 -2.12 -4.67
N LEU A 359 -24.62 -0.99 -4.28
CA LEU A 359 -25.05 0.32 -4.75
C LEU A 359 -24.48 0.67 -6.12
N VAL A 360 -23.32 0.10 -6.46
CA VAL A 360 -22.62 0.32 -7.73
C VAL A 360 -22.73 -0.95 -8.57
N PRO A 361 -23.38 -0.91 -9.76
CA PRO A 361 -23.62 -2.10 -10.58
C PRO A 361 -22.36 -2.83 -11.05
N ASN A 362 -21.23 -2.11 -11.11
CA ASN A 362 -19.97 -2.62 -11.65
C ASN A 362 -18.87 -2.56 -10.58
N VAL A 363 -18.31 -3.73 -10.24
CA VAL A 363 -17.21 -3.89 -9.28
C VAL A 363 -16.00 -3.03 -9.66
N VAL A 364 -15.66 -2.93 -10.96
CA VAL A 364 -14.53 -2.12 -11.43
C VAL A 364 -14.79 -0.64 -11.19
N GLU A 365 -16.03 -0.18 -11.35
CA GLU A 365 -16.43 1.20 -11.03
C GLU A 365 -16.40 1.46 -9.53
N ALA A 366 -16.92 0.52 -8.72
CA ALA A 366 -16.86 0.61 -7.27
C ALA A 366 -15.40 0.69 -6.78
N PHE A 367 -14.54 -0.20 -7.29
CA PHE A 367 -13.11 -0.19 -7.03
C PHE A 367 -12.47 1.14 -7.47
N THR A 368 -12.78 1.62 -8.67
CA THR A 368 -12.24 2.89 -9.19
C THR A 368 -12.65 4.07 -8.32
N LEU A 369 -13.91 4.14 -7.89
CA LEU A 369 -14.42 5.23 -7.05
C LEU A 369 -13.71 5.23 -5.68
N VAL A 370 -13.67 4.08 -5.01
CA VAL A 370 -13.07 3.94 -3.68
C VAL A 370 -11.56 4.22 -3.73
N THR A 371 -10.86 3.68 -4.73
CA THR A 371 -9.42 3.92 -4.90
C THR A 371 -9.09 5.37 -5.25
N THR A 372 -9.99 6.09 -5.95
CA THR A 372 -9.85 7.53 -6.20
C THR A 372 -9.89 8.33 -4.91
N VAL A 373 -10.90 8.06 -4.08
CA VAL A 373 -11.03 8.73 -2.77
C VAL A 373 -9.81 8.44 -1.91
N SER A 374 -9.38 7.18 -1.84
CA SER A 374 -8.16 6.79 -1.12
C SER A 374 -6.93 7.55 -1.64
N ALA A 375 -6.67 7.53 -2.95
CA ALA A 375 -5.51 8.20 -3.55
C ALA A 375 -5.48 9.70 -3.22
N VAL A 376 -6.62 10.39 -3.27
CA VAL A 376 -6.72 11.81 -2.90
C VAL A 376 -6.35 12.05 -1.44
N LEU A 377 -6.87 11.24 -0.53
CA LEU A 377 -6.57 11.38 0.90
C LEU A 377 -5.09 11.11 1.20
N PHE A 378 -4.47 10.11 0.56
CA PHE A 378 -3.04 9.86 0.69
C PHE A 378 -2.18 10.98 0.13
N MET A 379 -2.61 11.64 -0.96
CA MET A 379 -1.93 12.84 -1.44
C MET A 379 -1.89 13.94 -0.36
N PHE A 380 -3.00 14.19 0.36
CA PHE A 380 -2.99 15.14 1.49
C PHE A 380 -2.00 14.73 2.59
N VAL A 381 -1.93 13.45 2.94
CA VAL A 381 -0.97 12.95 3.94
C VAL A 381 0.47 13.17 3.49
N TRP A 382 0.81 12.81 2.25
CA TRP A 382 2.15 13.01 1.70
C TRP A 382 2.50 14.51 1.57
N THR A 383 1.54 15.36 1.22
CA THR A 383 1.68 16.82 1.25
C THR A 383 2.03 17.31 2.66
N LEU A 384 1.35 16.84 3.72
CA LEU A 384 1.65 17.25 5.09
C LEU A 384 3.03 16.80 5.56
N ILE A 385 3.52 15.65 5.09
CA ILE A 385 4.91 15.22 5.31
C ILE A 385 5.89 16.23 4.69
N LEU A 386 5.66 16.63 3.45
CA LEU A 386 6.50 17.61 2.75
C LEU A 386 6.44 19.00 3.40
N LEU A 387 5.25 19.46 3.80
CA LEU A 387 5.09 20.72 4.53
C LEU A 387 5.81 20.69 5.88
N SER A 388 5.72 19.56 6.59
CA SER A 388 6.48 19.32 7.83
C SER A 388 7.99 19.40 7.57
N TYR A 389 8.46 18.86 6.44
CA TYR A 389 9.86 18.94 6.02
C TYR A 389 10.31 20.38 5.74
N LEU A 390 9.50 21.18 5.04
CA LEU A 390 9.79 22.60 4.80
C LEU A 390 9.89 23.37 6.12
N LYS A 391 8.98 23.10 7.07
CA LYS A 391 8.99 23.75 8.38
C LYS A 391 10.16 23.32 9.24
N TYR A 392 10.53 22.03 9.23
CA TYR A 392 11.75 21.52 9.83
C TYR A 392 13.01 22.22 9.27
N ARG A 393 13.08 22.37 7.94
CA ARG A 393 14.19 23.08 7.27
C ARG A 393 14.25 24.57 7.63
N GLN A 394 13.16 25.18 8.08
CA GLN A 394 13.11 26.58 8.53
C GLN A 394 13.47 26.69 10.02
N ASN A 395 12.81 25.90 10.87
CA ASN A 395 12.87 26.05 12.31
C ASN A 395 14.04 25.31 12.97
N ARG A 396 14.56 24.25 12.33
CA ARG A 396 15.56 23.33 12.93
C ARG A 396 16.78 23.14 12.03
N ALA A 397 17.33 24.25 11.54
CA ALA A 397 18.47 24.25 10.61
C ALA A 397 19.71 23.51 11.14
N ALA A 398 20.00 23.60 12.45
CA ALA A 398 21.12 22.89 13.07
C ALA A 398 20.97 21.36 13.00
N LEU A 399 19.77 20.83 13.28
CA LEU A 399 19.48 19.40 13.14
C LEU A 399 19.60 18.93 11.69
N HIS A 400 19.14 19.75 10.74
CA HIS A 400 19.32 19.47 9.33
C HIS A 400 20.80 19.42 8.93
N GLN A 401 21.64 20.32 9.48
CA GLN A 401 23.08 20.29 9.21
C GLN A 401 23.74 19.02 9.75
N ALA A 402 23.36 18.58 10.95
CA ALA A 402 23.85 17.37 11.60
C ALA A 402 23.30 16.06 10.99
N SER A 403 22.20 16.12 10.24
CA SER A 403 21.57 14.93 9.66
C SER A 403 22.50 14.18 8.70
N LYS A 404 22.64 12.87 8.93
CA LYS A 404 23.39 11.95 8.06
C LYS A 404 22.56 11.42 6.88
N TYR A 405 21.25 11.67 6.88
CA TYR A 405 20.31 11.10 5.90
C TYR A 405 19.45 12.17 5.21
N LYS A 406 20.09 13.24 4.73
CA LYS A 406 19.40 14.40 4.14
C LYS A 406 18.64 14.04 2.87
N MET A 407 17.47 14.65 2.66
CA MET A 407 16.75 14.59 1.38
C MET A 407 17.59 15.23 0.26
N PRO A 408 17.90 14.50 -0.83
CA PRO A 408 18.60 15.08 -1.97
C PRO A 408 17.75 16.19 -2.61
N GLY A 409 18.38 17.31 -3.00
CA GLY A 409 17.67 18.48 -3.51
C GLY A 409 16.93 19.32 -2.46
N GLY A 410 16.80 18.83 -1.21
CA GLY A 410 16.26 19.60 -0.08
C GLY A 410 14.93 20.31 -0.38
N ARG A 411 14.89 21.63 -0.13
CA ARG A 411 13.67 22.44 -0.33
C ARG A 411 13.20 22.47 -1.79
N PHE A 412 14.11 22.50 -2.75
CA PHE A 412 13.74 22.52 -4.18
C PHE A 412 12.93 21.27 -4.53
N MET A 413 13.44 20.10 -4.17
CA MET A 413 12.76 18.85 -4.47
C MET A 413 11.44 18.72 -3.71
N CYS A 414 11.36 19.29 -2.50
CA CYS A 414 10.10 19.36 -1.77
C CYS A 414 9.03 20.17 -2.52
N TYR A 415 9.38 21.29 -3.15
CA TYR A 415 8.46 22.07 -4.00
C TYR A 415 8.14 21.41 -5.34
N VAL A 416 8.99 20.51 -5.84
CA VAL A 416 8.71 19.74 -7.07
C VAL A 416 7.72 18.61 -6.79
N CYS A 417 7.75 18.04 -5.58
CA CYS A 417 6.82 16.98 -5.19
C CYS A 417 5.44 17.50 -4.73
N LEU A 418 5.38 18.73 -4.22
CA LEU A 418 4.13 19.45 -3.93
C LEU A 418 3.48 19.94 -5.24
#